data_AF-A0AAJ2EBD4-F1
#
_entry.id   AF-A0AAJ2EBD4-F1
#
_cell.length_a   1.000
_cell.length_b   1.000
_cell.length_c   1.000
_cell.angle_alpha   90.00
_cell.angle_beta   90.00
_cell.angle_gamma   90.00
#
_symmetry.space_group_name_H-M   'P 1'
#
loop_
_entity.id
_entity.type
_entity.pdbx_description
1 polymer ?
#
loop_
_entity_poly.entity_id
_entity_poly.type
_entity_poly.pdbx_seq_one_letter_code
_entity_poly.pdbx_strand_id
1 'polypeptide(L)'
;MEHPTGLIYEDIVVSVQTLGKSKIVRLMPDTLYAYMYREAGISTRFNPKIVDLFAIVDRVERLTASMPIPNYRRLLFRLKYIYAYRTIAFQAAMKAPTYGSAKPILRSVSEKLRMAHLLGMYSDSRPKLSIVMAMLKIHPWIFYCFVRRFGQR
;
A
#
# COMPACT_ATOMS: atom_id res chain seq x y z
N MET A 1 4.28 -23.86 0.35
CA MET A 1 4.39 -22.40 0.24
C MET A 1 5.15 -21.96 1.46
N GLU A 2 6.27 -21.26 1.30
CA GLU A 2 6.97 -20.69 2.44
C GLU A 2 6.19 -19.45 2.92
N HIS A 3 5.80 -19.45 4.18
CA HIS A 3 5.21 -18.28 4.82
C HIS A 3 6.30 -17.21 4.93
N PRO A 4 6.07 -15.96 4.48
CA PRO A 4 7.06 -14.91 4.62
C PRO A 4 7.15 -14.41 6.07
N THR A 5 7.79 -15.22 6.93
CA THR A 5 7.89 -14.97 8.37
C THR A 5 8.74 -13.72 8.65
N GLY A 6 8.27 -12.89 9.58
CA GLY A 6 9.02 -11.71 10.03
C GLY A 6 8.84 -10.47 9.15
N LEU A 7 7.96 -10.53 8.15
CA LEU A 7 7.56 -9.36 7.37
C LEU A 7 6.25 -8.78 7.90
N ILE A 8 6.20 -7.46 8.07
CA ILE A 8 4.96 -6.76 8.40
C ILE A 8 4.01 -6.92 7.20
N TYR A 9 2.74 -7.24 7.45
CA TYR A 9 1.72 -7.51 6.43
C TYR A 9 1.98 -8.76 5.56
N GLU A 10 2.60 -9.78 6.15
CA GLU A 10 2.71 -11.12 5.56
C GLU A 10 1.34 -11.71 5.14
N ASP A 11 0.27 -11.35 5.85
CA ASP A 11 -1.11 -11.72 5.57
C ASP A 11 -1.56 -11.31 4.16
N ILE A 12 -1.08 -10.18 3.64
CA ILE A 12 -1.37 -9.73 2.26
C ILE A 12 -0.76 -10.71 1.25
N VAL A 13 0.49 -11.14 1.43
CA VAL A 13 1.16 -12.09 0.52
C VAL A 13 0.40 -13.40 0.51
N VAL A 14 0.14 -13.94 1.70
CA VAL A 14 -0.55 -15.22 1.87
C VAL A 14 -1.95 -15.15 1.27
N SER A 15 -2.69 -14.06 1.50
CA SER A 15 -4.02 -13.86 0.92
C SER A 15 -3.98 -13.87 -0.61
N VAL A 16 -3.03 -13.17 -1.24
CA VAL A 16 -2.94 -13.15 -2.71
C VAL A 16 -2.55 -14.52 -3.26
N GLN A 17 -1.60 -15.18 -2.63
CA GLN A 17 -1.17 -16.53 -2.98
C GLN A 17 -2.32 -17.55 -2.92
N THR A 18 -3.10 -17.50 -1.85
CA THR A 18 -4.29 -18.34 -1.64
C THR A 18 -5.36 -18.05 -2.69
N LEU A 19 -5.67 -16.77 -2.94
CA LEU A 19 -6.64 -16.38 -3.97
C LEU A 19 -6.20 -16.82 -5.37
N GLY A 20 -4.93 -16.68 -5.71
CA GLY A 20 -4.39 -17.06 -7.03
C GLY A 20 -4.44 -18.56 -7.32
N LYS A 21 -4.47 -19.41 -6.29
CA LYS A 21 -4.56 -20.87 -6.42
C LYS A 21 -5.98 -21.43 -6.23
N SER A 22 -6.92 -20.60 -5.80
CA SER A 22 -8.28 -21.03 -5.50
C SER A 22 -9.10 -21.17 -6.79
N LYS A 23 -9.76 -22.32 -6.98
CA LYS A 23 -10.69 -22.53 -8.10
C LYS A 23 -11.98 -21.72 -7.94
N ILE A 24 -12.44 -21.56 -6.70
CA ILE A 24 -13.67 -20.85 -6.34
C ILE A 24 -13.36 -19.93 -5.17
N VAL A 25 -13.80 -18.67 -5.26
CA VAL A 25 -13.74 -17.69 -4.19
C VAL A 25 -15.16 -17.18 -3.97
N ARG A 26 -15.66 -17.26 -2.74
CA ARG A 26 -16.97 -16.76 -2.35
C ARG A 26 -16.79 -15.64 -1.32
N LEU A 27 -17.53 -14.57 -1.52
CA LEU A 27 -17.55 -13.43 -0.61
C LEU A 27 -18.78 -13.61 0.27
N MET A 28 -18.57 -13.75 1.57
CA MET A 28 -19.67 -13.81 2.53
C MET A 28 -19.72 -12.46 3.26
N PRO A 29 -20.88 -11.79 3.28
CA PRO A 29 -21.03 -10.56 4.05
C PRO A 29 -20.85 -10.88 5.52
N ASP A 30 -19.87 -10.23 6.12
CA ASP A 30 -19.32 -10.65 7.40
C ASP A 30 -19.93 -9.83 8.53
N THR A 31 -21.14 -10.22 8.96
CA THR A 31 -21.83 -9.58 10.08
C THR A 31 -21.26 -9.98 11.44
N LEU A 32 -20.42 -11.02 11.50
CA LEU A 32 -19.88 -11.58 12.74
C LEU A 32 -18.36 -11.36 12.91
N TYR A 33 -17.65 -10.88 11.89
CA TYR A 33 -16.21 -10.61 11.98
C TYR A 33 -15.93 -9.29 12.70
N ALA A 34 -15.59 -9.41 13.97
CA ALA A 34 -15.20 -8.29 14.80
C ALA A 34 -13.74 -7.89 14.52
N TYR A 35 -13.53 -6.73 13.89
CA TYR A 35 -12.20 -6.15 13.76
C TYR A 35 -11.75 -5.59 15.10
N MET A 36 -10.78 -6.23 15.76
CA MET A 36 -10.24 -5.74 17.01
C MET A 36 -9.34 -4.53 16.78
N TYR A 37 -9.84 -3.34 17.08
CA TYR A 37 -9.04 -2.13 17.12
C TYR A 37 -8.22 -2.08 18.43
N ARG A 38 -6.90 -1.89 18.33
CA ARG A 38 -6.03 -1.63 19.48
C ARG A 38 -5.32 -0.30 19.25
N GLU A 39 -5.50 0.65 20.17
CA GLU A 39 -4.90 1.99 20.10
C GLU A 39 -3.35 1.93 20.08
N ALA A 40 -2.76 0.99 20.81
CA ALA A 40 -1.31 0.77 20.88
C ALA A 40 -0.79 -0.27 19.86
N GLY A 41 -1.31 -0.25 18.63
CA GLY A 41 -0.82 -1.14 17.58
C GLY A 41 0.65 -0.89 17.21
N ILE A 42 1.43 -1.94 17.01
CA ILE A 42 2.82 -1.87 16.48
C ILE A 42 2.87 -1.09 15.14
N SER A 43 1.74 -1.02 14.43
CA SER A 43 1.53 -0.30 13.18
C SER A 43 1.38 1.23 13.30
N THR A 44 1.21 1.79 14.50
CA THR A 44 1.02 3.25 14.69
C THR A 44 2.33 4.01 14.92
N ARG A 45 3.41 3.31 15.30
CA ARG A 45 4.77 3.87 15.40
C ARG A 45 5.48 3.77 14.05
N PHE A 46 6.25 4.79 13.70
CA PHE A 46 7.07 4.76 12.50
C PHE A 46 8.03 3.57 12.55
N ASN A 47 7.91 2.67 11.58
CA ASN A 47 8.78 1.50 11.47
C ASN A 47 9.56 1.56 10.15
N PRO A 48 10.90 1.68 10.17
CA PRO A 48 11.69 1.72 8.95
C PRO A 48 11.61 0.43 8.12
N LYS A 49 11.22 -0.71 8.73
CA LYS A 49 10.95 -1.98 8.02
C LYS A 49 9.72 -1.93 7.10
N ILE A 50 9.01 -0.81 7.04
CA ILE A 50 8.00 -0.56 5.99
C ILE A 50 8.59 -0.69 4.57
N VAL A 51 9.91 -0.52 4.41
CA VAL A 51 10.58 -0.78 3.14
C VAL A 51 10.40 -2.24 2.69
N ASP A 52 10.33 -3.18 3.64
CA ASP A 52 10.11 -4.61 3.36
C ASP A 52 8.69 -4.89 2.83
N LEU A 53 7.74 -3.97 3.06
CA LEU A 53 6.43 -4.03 2.46
C LEU A 53 6.48 -3.92 0.94
N PHE A 54 7.42 -3.16 0.40
CA PHE A 54 7.61 -3.08 -1.04
C PHE A 54 8.10 -4.40 -1.61
N ALA A 55 8.93 -5.14 -0.87
CA ALA A 55 9.39 -6.46 -1.29
C ALA A 55 8.22 -7.47 -1.32
N ILE A 56 7.32 -7.41 -0.34
CA ILE A 56 6.05 -8.15 -0.33
C ILE A 56 5.24 -7.84 -1.59
N VAL A 57 5.02 -6.56 -1.84
CA VAL A 57 4.25 -6.01 -2.95
C VAL A 57 4.86 -6.46 -4.29
N ASP A 58 6.15 -6.28 -4.50
CA ASP A 58 6.85 -6.74 -5.72
C ASP A 58 6.79 -8.26 -5.91
N ARG A 59 6.86 -9.03 -4.81
CA ARG A 59 6.75 -10.49 -4.87
C ARG A 59 5.35 -10.91 -5.28
N VAL A 60 4.32 -10.25 -4.75
CA VAL A 60 2.93 -10.47 -5.16
C VAL A 60 2.73 -10.09 -6.63
N GLU A 61 3.34 -9.02 -7.14
CA GLU A 61 3.20 -8.59 -8.53
C GLU A 61 3.82 -9.65 -9.45
N ARG A 62 5.05 -10.08 -9.14
CA ARG A 62 5.73 -11.16 -9.87
C ARG A 62 4.94 -12.46 -9.86
N LEU A 63 4.40 -12.86 -8.71
CA LEU A 63 3.62 -14.10 -8.58
C LEU A 63 2.29 -14.05 -9.36
N THR A 64 1.69 -12.88 -9.50
CA THR A 64 0.39 -12.71 -10.16
C THR A 64 0.48 -12.35 -11.63
N ALA A 65 1.64 -11.87 -12.10
CA ALA A 65 1.86 -11.46 -13.50
C ALA A 65 1.62 -12.61 -14.50
N SER A 66 2.03 -13.84 -14.15
CA SER A 66 1.87 -15.04 -14.99
C SER A 66 0.55 -15.78 -14.76
N MET A 67 -0.27 -15.38 -13.78
CA MET A 67 -1.52 -16.07 -13.51
C MET A 67 -2.58 -15.68 -14.57
N PRO A 68 -3.43 -16.64 -15.02
CA PRO A 68 -4.51 -16.42 -15.98
C PRO A 68 -5.71 -15.72 -15.32
N ILE A 69 -5.44 -14.61 -14.62
CA ILE A 69 -6.43 -13.81 -13.92
C ILE A 69 -7.03 -12.82 -14.93
N PRO A 70 -8.37 -12.82 -15.13
CA PRO A 70 -9.04 -11.84 -15.99
C PRO A 70 -8.68 -10.39 -15.61
N ASN A 71 -8.57 -9.50 -16.59
CA ASN A 71 -8.12 -8.11 -16.39
C ASN A 71 -8.89 -7.36 -15.29
N TYR A 72 -10.19 -7.62 -15.11
CA TYR A 72 -10.99 -6.99 -14.05
C TYR A 72 -10.62 -7.47 -12.63
N ARG A 73 -10.09 -8.68 -12.45
CA ARG A 73 -9.57 -9.16 -11.15
C ARG A 73 -8.15 -8.67 -10.90
N ARG A 74 -7.36 -8.43 -11.95
CA ARG A 74 -6.09 -7.69 -11.87
C ARG A 74 -6.30 -6.25 -11.38
N LEU A 75 -7.46 -5.65 -11.65
CA LEU A 75 -7.83 -4.35 -11.10
C LEU A 75 -7.89 -4.38 -9.57
N LEU A 76 -8.46 -5.41 -8.95
CA LEU A 76 -8.55 -5.52 -7.49
C LEU A 76 -7.17 -5.62 -6.83
N PHE A 77 -6.25 -6.37 -7.46
CA PHE A 77 -4.85 -6.37 -7.05
C PHE A 77 -4.24 -4.99 -7.21
N ARG A 78 -4.33 -4.36 -8.39
CA ARG A 78 -3.86 -2.99 -8.66
C ARG A 78 -4.41 -1.96 -7.67
N LEU A 79 -5.68 -2.07 -7.26
CA LEU A 79 -6.30 -1.19 -6.26
C LEU A 79 -5.69 -1.40 -4.87
N LYS A 80 -5.40 -2.65 -4.48
CA LYS A 80 -4.63 -2.93 -3.24
C LYS A 80 -3.22 -2.36 -3.29
N TYR A 81 -2.53 -2.40 -4.44
CA TYR A 81 -1.22 -1.76 -4.64
C TYR A 81 -1.28 -0.26 -4.42
N ILE A 82 -2.23 0.40 -5.10
CA ILE A 82 -2.49 1.84 -4.99
C ILE A 82 -2.76 2.22 -3.52
N TYR A 83 -3.58 1.44 -2.84
CA TYR A 83 -3.88 1.63 -1.42
C TYR A 83 -2.65 1.46 -0.53
N ALA A 84 -1.82 0.44 -0.77
CA ALA A 84 -0.60 0.19 0.00
C ALA A 84 0.41 1.33 -0.18
N TYR A 85 0.71 1.72 -1.43
CA TYR A 85 1.62 2.83 -1.74
C TYR A 85 1.20 4.13 -1.06
N ARG A 86 -0.10 4.46 -1.15
CA ARG A 86 -0.67 5.60 -0.44
C ARG A 86 -0.45 5.47 1.06
N THR A 87 -0.91 4.39 1.66
CA THR A 87 -0.93 4.22 3.12
C THR A 87 0.48 4.31 3.69
N ILE A 88 1.45 3.65 3.05
CA ILE A 88 2.86 3.73 3.42
C ILE A 88 3.38 5.16 3.34
N ALA A 89 3.14 5.86 2.22
CA ALA A 89 3.65 7.21 2.03
C ALA A 89 3.09 8.18 3.08
N PHE A 90 1.78 8.14 3.31
CA PHE A 90 1.14 8.99 4.31
C PHE A 90 1.62 8.67 5.73
N GLN A 91 1.70 7.39 6.11
CA GLN A 91 2.21 7.01 7.44
C GLN A 91 3.67 7.41 7.62
N ALA A 92 4.52 7.20 6.60
CA ALA A 92 5.92 7.64 6.65
C ALA A 92 6.03 9.16 6.81
N ALA A 93 5.23 9.94 6.09
CA ALA A 93 5.26 11.40 6.22
C ALA A 93 4.69 11.91 7.55
N MET A 94 3.63 11.29 8.07
CA MET A 94 3.00 11.69 9.33
C MET A 94 3.80 11.28 10.56
N LYS A 95 4.38 10.07 10.56
CA LYS A 95 4.92 9.44 11.77
C LYS A 95 6.45 9.45 11.86
N ALA A 96 7.18 9.54 10.74
CA ALA A 96 8.64 9.58 10.80
C ALA A 96 9.10 10.80 11.59
N PRO A 97 10.10 10.71 12.48
CA PRO A 97 10.53 11.83 13.31
C PRO A 97 11.09 12.99 12.48
N THR A 98 11.86 12.67 11.44
CA THR A 98 12.47 13.64 10.51
C THR A 98 12.29 13.21 9.06
N TYR A 99 12.42 14.16 8.13
CA TYR A 99 12.43 13.82 6.69
C TYR A 99 13.56 12.84 6.35
N GLY A 100 14.72 12.94 7.00
CA GLY A 100 15.82 11.99 6.76
C GLY A 100 15.40 10.54 6.95
N SER A 101 14.56 10.27 7.97
CA SER A 101 13.99 8.94 8.22
C SER A 101 12.90 8.56 7.21
N ALA A 102 12.06 9.51 6.78
CA ALA A 102 10.99 9.26 5.80
C ALA A 102 11.49 9.10 4.36
N LYS A 103 12.57 9.81 4.00
CA LYS A 103 13.12 9.93 2.65
C LYS A 103 13.31 8.59 1.93
N PRO A 104 13.96 7.55 2.50
CA PRO A 104 14.15 6.29 1.79
C PRO A 104 12.82 5.62 1.43
N ILE A 105 11.83 5.66 2.33
CA ILE A 105 10.49 5.10 2.10
C ILE A 105 9.76 5.90 1.03
N LEU A 106 9.71 7.23 1.16
CA LEU A 106 9.00 8.09 0.21
C LEU A 106 9.61 8.02 -1.20
N ARG A 107 10.93 7.93 -1.29
CA ARG A 107 11.63 7.72 -2.57
C ARG A 107 11.27 6.38 -3.20
N SER A 108 11.26 5.30 -2.41
CA SER A 108 10.85 3.97 -2.88
C SER A 108 9.41 3.97 -3.40
N VAL A 109 8.46 4.59 -2.66
CA VAL A 109 7.08 4.75 -3.15
C VAL A 109 7.06 5.54 -4.46
N SER A 110 7.78 6.66 -4.52
CA SER A 110 7.82 7.54 -5.69
C SER A 110 8.33 6.79 -6.92
N GLU A 111 9.39 6.00 -6.80
CA GLU A 111 9.94 5.20 -7.91
C GLU A 111 8.93 4.14 -8.38
N LYS A 112 8.26 3.45 -7.46
CA LYS A 112 7.29 2.37 -7.75
C LYS A 112 5.92 2.86 -8.22
N LEU A 113 5.54 4.10 -7.91
CA LEU A 113 4.27 4.69 -8.29
C LEU A 113 4.27 5.03 -9.79
N ARG A 114 3.61 4.22 -10.62
CA ARG A 114 3.43 4.49 -12.06
C ARG A 114 2.35 5.56 -12.33
N MET A 115 2.45 6.26 -13.46
CA MET A 115 1.44 7.26 -13.88
C MET A 115 0.03 6.67 -14.02
N ALA A 116 -0.06 5.41 -14.48
CA ALA A 116 -1.32 4.69 -14.56
C ALA A 116 -2.04 4.58 -13.20
N HIS A 117 -1.31 4.52 -12.09
CA HIS A 117 -1.89 4.51 -10.75
C HIS A 117 -2.54 5.86 -10.40
N LEU A 118 -1.93 6.98 -10.80
CA LEU A 118 -2.46 8.32 -10.57
C LEU A 118 -3.73 8.56 -11.39
N LEU A 119 -3.73 8.14 -12.65
CA LEU A 119 -4.91 8.18 -13.52
C LEU A 119 -6.04 7.32 -12.94
N GLY A 120 -5.72 6.12 -12.45
CA GLY A 120 -6.68 5.24 -11.78
C GLY A 120 -7.33 5.88 -10.55
N MET A 121 -6.55 6.57 -9.71
CA MET A 121 -7.09 7.32 -8.56
C MET A 121 -8.00 8.48 -9.00
N TYR A 122 -7.65 9.15 -10.09
CA TYR A 122 -8.44 10.26 -10.63
C TYR A 122 -9.79 9.76 -11.17
N SER A 123 -9.78 8.66 -11.93
CA SER A 123 -11.01 8.03 -12.44
C SER A 123 -11.88 7.41 -11.35
N ASP A 124 -11.31 7.04 -10.20
CA ASP A 124 -12.03 6.49 -9.04
C ASP A 124 -12.61 7.60 -8.13
N SER A 125 -12.95 8.76 -8.70
CA SER A 125 -13.52 9.92 -7.99
C SER A 125 -12.69 10.43 -6.81
N ARG A 126 -11.36 10.22 -6.82
CA ARG A 126 -10.43 10.70 -5.78
C ARG A 126 -9.37 11.65 -6.35
N PRO A 127 -9.77 12.78 -6.98
CA PRO A 127 -8.83 13.69 -7.66
C PRO A 127 -7.84 14.35 -6.69
N LYS A 128 -8.30 14.73 -5.49
CA LYS A 128 -7.43 15.31 -4.45
C LYS A 128 -6.30 14.35 -4.05
N LEU A 129 -6.62 13.07 -3.91
CA LEU A 129 -5.64 12.05 -3.59
C LEU A 129 -4.65 11.84 -4.73
N SER A 130 -5.13 11.82 -5.98
CA SER A 130 -4.27 11.73 -7.16
C SER A 130 -3.26 12.88 -7.21
N ILE A 131 -3.72 14.12 -6.95
CA ILE A 131 -2.85 15.31 -6.88
C ILE A 131 -1.77 15.17 -5.80
N VAL A 132 -2.16 14.76 -4.59
CA VAL A 132 -1.20 14.61 -3.48
C VAL A 132 -0.19 13.51 -3.78
N MET A 133 -0.62 12.39 -4.37
CA MET A 133 0.28 11.32 -4.79
C MET A 133 1.15 11.72 -6.00
N ALA A 134 0.68 12.64 -6.85
CA ALA A 134 1.49 13.24 -7.91
C ALA A 134 2.61 14.12 -7.33
N MET A 135 2.36 14.86 -6.24
CA MET A 135 3.41 15.60 -5.52
C MET A 135 4.50 14.65 -5.01
N LEU A 136 4.14 13.48 -4.49
CA LEU A 136 5.10 12.45 -4.08
C LEU A 136 5.93 11.95 -5.27
N LYS A 137 5.28 11.78 -6.42
CA LYS A 137 5.94 11.32 -7.66
C LYS A 137 6.94 12.33 -8.21
N ILE A 138 6.61 13.63 -8.12
CA ILE A 138 7.47 14.72 -8.59
C ILE A 138 8.60 14.98 -7.59
N HIS A 139 8.26 15.12 -6.30
CA HIS A 139 9.23 15.47 -5.28
C HIS A 139 8.81 15.02 -3.87
N PRO A 140 9.46 13.98 -3.30
CA PRO A 140 9.14 13.44 -1.98
C PRO A 140 9.13 14.46 -0.82
N TRP A 141 9.99 15.49 -0.88
CA TRP A 141 10.01 16.57 0.12
C TRP A 141 8.71 17.39 0.14
N ILE A 142 8.16 17.73 -1.03
CA ILE A 142 6.96 18.56 -1.14
C ILE A 142 5.77 17.80 -0.54
N PHE A 143 5.65 16.52 -0.89
CA PHE A 143 4.67 15.63 -0.28
C PHE A 143 4.82 15.54 1.24
N TYR A 144 6.05 15.34 1.74
CA TYR A 144 6.31 15.25 3.18
C TYR A 144 5.86 16.52 3.92
N CYS A 145 6.25 17.70 3.43
CA CYS A 145 5.87 18.98 4.01
C CYS A 145 4.36 19.21 3.96
N PHE A 146 3.72 18.88 2.82
CA PHE A 146 2.27 18.97 2.67
C PHE A 146 1.55 18.09 3.70
N VAL A 147 1.89 16.80 3.77
CA VAL A 147 1.25 15.86 4.69
C VAL A 147 1.49 16.25 6.15
N ARG A 148 2.70 16.70 6.52
CA ARG A 148 2.99 17.19 7.87
C ARG A 148 2.15 18.40 8.27
N ARG A 149 1.97 19.35 7.35
CA ARG A 149 1.20 20.57 7.60
C ARG A 149 -0.30 20.30 7.77
N PHE A 150 -0.85 19.33 7.05
CA PHE A 150 -2.29 19.04 7.05
C PHE A 150 -2.70 17.83 7.89
N GLY A 151 -1.76 16.95 8.28
CA GLY A 151 -2.01 15.77 9.11
C GLY A 151 -1.82 15.98 10.62
N GLN A 152 -1.48 17.20 11.05
CA GLN A 152 -1.42 17.61 12.47
C GLN A 152 -2.68 18.35 12.95
N ARG A 153 -3.71 18.45 12.11
CA ARG A 153 -5.06 18.88 12.49
C ARG A 153 -5.95 17.66 12.64
#